data_AF-A0A449B5U2-F1
#
_entry.id   AF-A0A449B5U2-F1
#
_cell.length_a   1.000
_cell.length_b   1.000
_cell.length_c   1.000
_cell.angle_alpha   90.00
_cell.angle_beta   90.00
_cell.angle_gamma   90.00
#
_symmetry.space_group_name_H-M   'P 1'
#
loop_
_entity.id
_entity.type
_entity.pdbx_description
1 polymer ?
#
loop_
_entity_poly.entity_id
_entity_poly.type
_entity_poly.pdbx_seq_one_letter_code
_entity_poly.pdbx_strand_id
1 'polypeptide(L)'
;MNLTVYIVFSILFFILGILFIFLYRYYSPRAISNFKEKQLQEYRKNNPQKKHLRYEQTGLYLPSWERMKYNSPIFGAVVSFIIFISLFVKIFV
;
A
#
# COMPACT_ATOMS: atom_id res chain seq x y z
N MET A 1 -20.79 22.59 14.04
CA MET A 1 -21.05 21.24 13.47
C MET A 1 -21.60 20.38 14.61
N ASN A 2 -22.67 19.61 14.39
CA ASN A 2 -23.31 18.86 15.48
C ASN A 2 -22.41 17.73 15.99
N LEU A 3 -22.43 17.45 17.30
CA LEU A 3 -21.65 16.39 17.95
C LEU A 3 -21.79 15.03 17.24
N THR A 4 -23.02 14.71 16.82
CA THR A 4 -23.34 13.50 16.05
C THR A 4 -22.51 13.37 14.77
N VAL A 5 -22.23 14.49 14.10
CA VAL A 5 -21.45 14.51 12.85
C VAL A 5 -20.00 14.11 13.14
N TYR A 6 -19.39 14.64 14.20
CA TYR A 6 -18.03 14.27 14.60
C TYR A 6 -17.92 12.78 14.94
N ILE A 7 -18.91 12.23 15.65
CA ILE A 7 -18.94 10.80 16.00
C ILE A 7 -19.02 9.94 14.74
N VAL A 8 -19.97 10.24 13.84
CA VAL A 8 -20.17 9.46 12.61
C VAL A 8 -18.92 9.48 11.73
N PHE A 9 -18.34 10.66 11.48
CA PHE A 9 -17.13 10.75 10.66
C PHE A 9 -15.92 10.09 11.32
N SER A 10 -15.78 10.18 12.64
CA SER A 10 -14.70 9.50 13.36
C SER A 10 -14.77 7.98 13.14
N ILE A 11 -15.94 7.38 13.32
CA ILE A 11 -16.16 5.95 13.09
C ILE A 11 -15.88 5.58 11.63
N LEU A 12 -16.35 6.38 10.68
CA LEU A 12 -16.13 6.15 9.25
C LEU A 12 -14.64 6.15 8.89
N PHE A 13 -13.88 7.15 9.33
CA PHE A 13 -12.44 7.23 9.05
C PHE A 13 -11.64 6.15 9.76
N PHE A 14 -12.08 5.71 10.94
CA PHE A 14 -11.49 4.56 11.62
C PHE A 14 -11.67 3.26 10.82
N ILE A 15 -12.90 2.97 10.37
CA ILE A 15 -13.20 1.80 9.52
C ILE A 15 -12.42 1.88 8.21
N LEU A 16 -12.36 3.06 7.58
CA LEU A 16 -11.62 3.27 6.35
C LEU A 16 -10.11 3.02 6.52
N GLY A 17 -9.53 3.45 7.63
CA GLY A 17 -8.13 3.16 7.98
C GLY A 17 -7.85 1.67 8.09
N ILE A 18 -8.75 0.91 8.73
CA ILE A 18 -8.66 -0.55 8.82
C ILE A 18 -8.77 -1.19 7.44
N LEU A 19 -9.72 -0.75 6.61
CA LEU A 19 -9.89 -1.26 5.25
C LEU A 19 -8.63 -1.04 4.40
N PHE A 20 -7.98 0.11 4.52
CA PHE A 20 -6.73 0.40 3.83
C PHE A 20 -5.57 -0.49 4.31
N ILE A 21 -5.46 -0.78 5.61
CA ILE A 21 -4.48 -1.74 6.13
C ILE A 21 -4.73 -3.14 5.55
N PHE A 22 -6.00 -3.57 5.53
CA PHE A 22 -6.36 -4.87 4.98
C PHE A 22 -6.03 -4.96 3.49
N LEU A 23 -6.36 -3.91 2.72
CA LEU A 23 -6.05 -3.80 1.30
C LEU A 23 -4.53 -3.87 1.07
N TYR A 24 -3.74 -3.13 1.86
CA TYR A 24 -2.28 -3.18 1.81
C TYR A 24 -1.78 -4.60 2.03
N ARG A 25 -2.23 -5.26 3.10
CA ARG A 25 -1.76 -6.60 3.47
C ARG A 25 -2.10 -7.65 2.44
N TYR A 26 -3.28 -7.57 1.83
CA TYR A 26 -3.75 -8.58 0.87
C TYR A 26 -3.19 -8.37 -0.54
N TYR A 27 -3.21 -7.13 -1.05
CA TYR A 27 -2.87 -6.86 -2.45
C TYR A 27 -1.41 -6.49 -2.68
N SER A 28 -0.79 -5.71 -1.79
CA SER A 28 0.54 -5.13 -2.04
C SER A 28 1.64 -6.19 -2.22
N PRO A 29 1.79 -7.21 -1.33
CA PRO A 29 2.83 -8.21 -1.49
C PRO A 29 2.70 -9.03 -2.78
N ARG A 30 1.47 -9.38 -3.15
CA ARG A 30 1.18 -10.15 -4.37
C ARG A 30 1.50 -9.35 -5.62
N ALA A 31 1.11 -8.09 -5.65
CA ALA A 31 1.35 -7.23 -6.80
C ALA A 31 2.85 -6.97 -7.02
N ILE A 32 3.62 -6.78 -5.93
CA ILE A 32 5.09 -6.66 -5.99
C ILE A 32 5.74 -7.94 -6.52
N SER A 33 5.31 -9.12 -6.03
CA SER A 33 5.85 -10.39 -6.52
C SER A 33 5.60 -10.56 -8.01
N ASN A 34 4.36 -10.35 -8.45
CA ASN A 34 3.98 -10.46 -9.86
C ASN A 34 4.76 -9.49 -10.75
N PHE A 35 5.03 -8.27 -10.28
CA PHE A 35 5.83 -7.31 -11.03
C PHE A 35 7.28 -7.79 -11.18
N LYS A 36 7.91 -8.24 -10.09
CA LYS A 36 9.27 -8.78 -10.11
C LYS A 36 9.39 -10.00 -11.01
N GLU A 37 8.41 -10.89 -10.98
CA GLU A 37 8.36 -12.07 -11.83
C GLU A 37 8.29 -11.71 -13.33
N LYS A 38 7.44 -10.73 -13.69
CA LYS A 38 7.36 -10.24 -15.08
C LYS A 38 8.69 -9.65 -15.55
N GLN A 39 9.31 -8.80 -14.73
CA GLN A 39 10.64 -8.25 -15.06
C GLN A 39 11.69 -9.37 -15.21
N LEU A 40 11.66 -10.39 -14.36
CA LEU A 40 12.59 -11.52 -14.44
C LEU A 40 12.36 -12.37 -15.69
N GLN A 41 11.10 -12.61 -16.08
CA GLN A 41 10.76 -13.31 -17.31
C GLN A 41 11.29 -12.58 -18.54
N GLU A 42 11.13 -11.25 -18.58
CA GLU A 42 11.60 -10.41 -19.67
C GLU A 42 13.14 -10.36 -19.73
N TYR A 43 13.79 -10.25 -18.58
CA TYR A 43 15.25 -10.36 -18.48
C TYR A 43 15.77 -11.70 -19.00
N ARG A 44 15.10 -12.81 -18.67
CA ARG A 44 15.46 -14.16 -19.14
C ARG A 44 15.27 -14.35 -20.64
N LYS A 45 14.27 -13.69 -21.24
CA LYS A 45 14.06 -13.68 -22.69
C LYS A 45 15.23 -13.00 -23.40
N ASN A 46 15.73 -11.90 -22.83
CA ASN A 46 16.84 -11.13 -23.39
C ASN A 46 18.23 -11.72 -23.03
N ASN A 47 18.31 -12.57 -22.00
CA ASN A 47 19.55 -13.18 -21.51
C ASN A 47 19.39 -14.70 -21.36
N PRO A 48 19.30 -15.45 -22.47
CA PRO A 48 18.97 -16.87 -22.43
C PRO A 48 20.02 -17.74 -21.70
N GLN A 49 21.27 -17.27 -21.58
CA GLN A 49 22.35 -17.96 -20.84
C GLN A 49 22.24 -17.77 -19.31
N LYS A 50 21.46 -16.79 -18.84
CA LYS A 50 21.38 -16.40 -17.42
C LYS A 50 20.04 -16.79 -16.77
N LYS A 51 19.37 -17.83 -17.27
CA LYS A 51 18.02 -18.25 -16.81
C LYS A 51 17.97 -18.71 -15.35
N HIS A 52 19.08 -19.20 -14.82
CA HIS A 52 19.19 -19.70 -13.44
C HIS A 52 19.24 -18.58 -12.39
N LEU A 53 19.46 -17.32 -12.80
CA LEU A 53 19.55 -16.20 -11.87
C LEU A 53 18.19 -15.89 -11.23
N ARG A 54 18.24 -15.61 -9.93
CA ARG A 54 17.13 -15.02 -9.15
C ARG A 54 17.07 -13.52 -9.35
N TYR A 55 15.91 -12.91 -9.09
CA TYR A 55 15.68 -11.48 -9.27
C TYR A 55 16.77 -10.62 -8.61
N GLU A 56 17.15 -10.96 -7.38
CA GLU A 56 18.15 -10.25 -6.59
C GLU A 56 19.55 -10.25 -7.23
N GLN A 57 19.84 -11.24 -8.08
CA GLN A 57 21.13 -11.43 -8.74
C GLN A 57 21.22 -10.76 -10.11
N THR A 58 20.09 -10.29 -10.65
CA THR A 58 20.01 -9.68 -11.99
C THR A 58 20.31 -8.18 -12.02
N GLY A 59 20.41 -7.53 -10.86
CA GLY A 59 20.50 -6.07 -10.75
C GLY A 59 19.19 -5.35 -11.09
N LEU A 60 18.10 -6.09 -11.35
CA LEU A 60 16.77 -5.52 -11.50
C LEU A 60 16.33 -4.89 -10.18
N TYR A 61 15.69 -3.73 -10.28
CA TYR A 61 15.13 -3.02 -9.14
C TYR A 61 13.67 -2.72 -9.39
N LEU A 62 12.92 -2.64 -8.28
CA LEU A 62 11.54 -2.16 -8.30
C LEU A 62 11.56 -0.64 -8.41
N PRO A 63 11.03 -0.04 -9.50
CA PRO A 63 11.03 1.40 -9.68
C PRO A 63 10.33 2.12 -8.51
N SER A 64 10.81 3.33 -8.19
CA SER A 64 10.26 4.13 -7.08
C SER A 64 8.76 4.38 -7.22
N TRP A 65 8.27 4.58 -8.46
CA TRP A 65 6.86 4.82 -8.72
C TRP A 65 6.00 3.58 -8.43
N GLU A 66 6.49 2.37 -8.70
CA GLU A 66 5.76 1.15 -8.34
C GLU A 66 5.76 0.91 -6.84
N ARG A 67 6.89 1.19 -6.15
CA ARG A 67 6.92 1.17 -4.68
C ARG A 67 5.87 2.12 -4.10
N MET A 68 5.74 3.33 -4.65
CA MET A 68 4.74 4.29 -4.21
C MET A 68 3.31 3.77 -4.46
N LYS A 69 3.05 3.22 -5.64
CA LYS A 69 1.73 2.66 -5.98
C LYS A 69 1.32 1.55 -5.02
N TYR A 70 2.20 0.59 -4.76
CA TYR A 70 1.91 -0.54 -3.87
C TYR A 70 1.87 -0.16 -2.39
N ASN A 71 2.51 0.94 -2.00
CA ASN A 71 2.42 1.51 -0.65
C ASN A 71 1.27 2.53 -0.49
N SER A 72 0.61 2.95 -1.57
CA SER A 72 -0.48 3.94 -1.47
C SER A 72 -1.59 3.56 -0.47
N PRO A 73 -1.96 2.27 -0.27
CA PRO A 73 -2.97 1.94 0.74
C PRO A 73 -2.48 2.18 2.17
N ILE A 74 -1.19 1.95 2.49
CA ILE A 74 -0.69 2.24 3.85
C ILE A 74 -0.68 3.75 4.11
N PHE A 75 -0.37 4.54 3.08
CA PHE A 75 -0.47 6.00 3.17
C PHE A 75 -1.92 6.44 3.43
N GLY A 76 -2.89 5.87 2.70
CA GLY A 76 -4.32 6.08 2.93
C GLY A 76 -4.77 5.73 4.34
N ALA A 77 -4.24 4.64 4.91
CA ALA A 77 -4.51 4.25 6.30
C ALA A 77 -4.01 5.31 7.30
N VAL A 78 -2.75 5.74 7.15
CA VAL A 78 -2.15 6.75 8.03
C VAL A 78 -2.95 8.05 8.01
N VAL A 79 -3.28 8.56 6.82
CA VAL A 79 -4.09 9.77 6.66
C VAL A 79 -5.46 9.60 7.30
N SER A 80 -6.12 8.45 7.11
CA SER A 80 -7.44 8.18 7.70
C SER A 80 -7.38 8.18 9.23
N PHE A 81 -6.34 7.61 9.84
CA PHE A 81 -6.18 7.62 11.29
C PHE A 81 -5.86 9.01 11.85
N ILE A 82 -5.08 9.83 11.14
CA ILE A 82 -4.84 11.23 11.53
C ILE A 82 -6.15 12.01 11.54
N ILE A 83 -7.00 11.83 10.53
CA ILE A 83 -8.32 12.48 10.46
C ILE A 83 -9.22 11.97 11.60
N PHE A 84 -9.25 10.65 11.82
CA PHE A 84 -9.99 10.05 12.94
C PHE A 84 -9.59 10.68 14.28
N ILE A 85 -8.29 10.73 14.60
CA ILE A 85 -7.80 11.31 15.86
C ILE A 85 -8.19 12.78 15.96
N SER A 86 -8.03 13.55 14.87
CA SER A 86 -8.37 14.97 14.83
C SER A 86 -9.85 15.22 15.11
N LEU A 87 -10.74 14.41 14.53
CA LEU A 87 -12.19 14.50 14.75
C LEU A 87 -12.59 13.98 16.14
N PHE A 88 -11.94 12.92 16.61
CA PHE A 88 -12.21 12.32 17.91
C PHE A 88 -11.88 13.28 19.04
N VAL A 89 -10.76 14.02 18.97
CA VAL A 89 -10.41 15.06 19.96
C VAL A 89 -11.48 16.15 20.03
N LYS A 90 -12.09 16.53 18.89
CA LYS A 90 -13.17 17.54 18.83
C LYS A 90 -14.50 17.09 19.46
N ILE A 91 -14.62 15.83 19.87
CA ILE A 91 -15.79 15.34 20.63
C ILE A 91 -15.70 15.78 22.10
N PHE A 92 -14.48 15.97 22.63
CA PHE A 92 -14.24 16.24 24.05
C PHE A 92 -13.86 17.70 24.37
N VAL A 93 -13.50 18.47 23.35
CA VAL A 93 -13.14 19.90 23.43
C VAL A 93 -14.25 20.74 22.83
#